data_AF-A0A1Q7A6R9-F1
#
_entry.id   AF-A0A1Q7A6R9-F1
#
_cell.length_a   1.000
_cell.length_b   1.000
_cell.length_c   1.000
_cell.angle_alpha   90.00
_cell.angle_beta   90.00
_cell.angle_gamma   90.00
#
_symmetry.space_group_name_H-M   'P 1'
#
loop_
_entity.id
_entity.type
_entity.pdbx_description
1 polymer ?
#
loop_
_entity_poly.entity_id
_entity_poly.type
_entity_poly.pdbx_seq_one_letter_code
_entity_poly.pdbx_strand_id
1 'polypeptide(L)'
;MEPLDTDMEDTMREPRQATPGSRLNALLILPSLGILLILFFIAAAVFQFDVSGLVDTIMGLMILFFIVLVGMLFWALAPRANRANKA
;
A
#
# COMPACT_ATOMS: atom_id res chain seq x y z
N MET A 1 0.38 -37.26 33.62
CA MET A 1 0.28 -35.98 32.89
C MET A 1 1.70 -35.59 32.56
N GLU A 2 2.10 -35.73 31.31
CA GLU A 2 3.40 -35.20 30.85
C GLU A 2 3.33 -33.66 30.90
N PRO A 3 4.32 -32.99 31.50
CA PRO A 3 4.41 -31.54 31.40
C PRO A 3 4.61 -31.17 29.93
N LEU A 4 3.78 -30.25 29.44
CA LEU A 4 3.90 -29.68 28.11
C LEU A 4 5.31 -29.07 27.97
N ASP A 5 6.10 -29.59 27.03
CA ASP A 5 7.28 -28.90 26.49
C ASP A 5 6.82 -27.55 25.96
N THR A 6 6.86 -26.55 26.83
CA THR A 6 6.53 -25.15 26.56
C THR A 6 7.80 -24.31 26.59
N ASP A 7 8.94 -24.97 26.36
CA ASP A 7 10.24 -24.36 26.30
C ASP A 7 10.67 -24.30 24.82
N MET A 8 10.89 -23.07 24.35
CA MET A 8 11.86 -22.74 23.29
C MET A 8 11.43 -22.67 21.81
N GLU A 9 10.19 -22.31 21.44
CA GLU A 9 9.96 -21.85 20.04
C GLU A 9 9.27 -20.50 19.86
N ASP A 10 8.81 -19.82 20.92
CA ASP A 10 8.25 -18.46 20.77
C ASP A 10 9.24 -17.33 21.11
N THR A 11 10.44 -17.66 21.61
CA THR A 11 11.44 -16.67 22.05
C THR A 11 12.64 -16.51 21.11
N MET A 12 12.79 -17.35 20.08
CA MET A 12 13.93 -17.32 19.14
C MET A 12 13.68 -16.50 17.86
N ARG A 13 12.77 -15.54 17.88
CA ARG A 13 12.81 -14.44 16.92
C ARG A 13 13.21 -13.20 17.68
N GLU A 14 14.53 -13.03 17.89
CA GLU A 14 15.07 -11.74 18.31
C GLU A 14 14.39 -10.64 17.47
N PRO A 15 13.71 -9.67 18.11
CA PRO A 15 13.20 -8.53 17.40
C PRO A 15 14.40 -7.90 16.71
N ARG A 16 14.47 -8.00 15.38
CA ARG A 16 15.53 -7.39 14.58
C ARG A 16 15.65 -5.96 15.08
N GLN A 17 16.74 -5.66 15.80
CA GLN A 17 16.93 -4.36 16.43
C GLN A 17 16.88 -3.34 15.31
N ALA A 18 15.73 -2.68 15.19
CA ALA A 18 15.57 -1.67 14.18
C ALA A 18 16.42 -0.51 14.68
N THR A 19 17.54 -0.29 14.01
CA THR A 19 18.40 0.86 14.26
C THR A 19 17.49 2.10 14.29
N PRO A 20 17.45 2.86 15.41
CA PRO A 20 16.48 3.95 15.58
C PRO A 20 16.51 4.97 14.43
N GLY A 21 17.68 5.16 13.80
CA GLY A 21 17.85 6.01 12.62
C GLY A 21 17.27 5.45 11.30
N SER A 22 17.09 4.14 11.16
CA SER A 22 16.63 3.53 9.88
C SER A 22 15.13 3.67 9.67
N ARG A 23 14.31 3.54 10.72
CA ARG A 23 12.85 3.68 10.62
C ARG A 23 12.44 5.12 10.30
N LEU A 24 13.06 6.09 10.96
CA LEU A 24 12.85 7.51 10.69
C LEU A 24 13.28 7.88 9.27
N ASN A 25 14.40 7.35 8.77
CA ASN A 25 14.83 7.60 7.39
C ASN A 25 13.83 7.07 6.36
N ALA A 26 13.30 5.86 6.54
CA ALA A 26 12.28 5.30 5.64
C ALA A 26 10.96 6.10 5.65
N LEU A 27 10.55 6.60 6.81
CA LEU A 27 9.37 7.47 6.96
C LEU A 27 9.55 8.83 6.28
N LEU A 28 10.78 9.30 6.10
CA LEU A 28 11.09 10.56 5.40
C LEU A 28 11.06 10.43 3.87
N ILE A 29 11.11 9.21 3.31
CA ILE A 29 11.08 9.01 1.85
C ILE A 29 9.78 9.57 1.27
N LEU A 30 8.64 9.26 1.89
CA LEU A 30 7.32 9.69 1.42
C LEU A 30 7.17 11.23 1.38
N PRO A 31 7.43 11.98 2.48
CA PRO A 31 7.34 13.45 2.45
C PRO A 31 8.41 14.07 1.54
N SER A 32 9.63 13.54 1.50
CA SER A 32 10.68 14.04 0.60
C SER A 32 10.29 13.88 -0.88
N LEU A 33 9.71 12.73 -1.25
CA LEU A 33 9.20 12.51 -2.61
C LEU A 33 8.07 13.49 -2.94
N GLY A 34 7.17 13.76 -1.99
CA GLY A 34 6.11 14.76 -2.14
C GLY A 34 6.64 16.18 -2.37
N ILE A 35 7.65 16.59 -1.59
CA ILE A 35 8.30 17.91 -1.77
C ILE A 35 8.96 17.99 -3.16
N LEU A 36 9.69 16.95 -3.56
CA LEU A 36 10.32 16.90 -4.89
C LEU A 36 9.28 16.96 -6.02
N LEU A 37 8.16 16.26 -5.87
CA LEU A 37 7.08 16.28 -6.84
C LEU A 37 6.43 17.67 -6.95
N ILE A 38 6.20 18.35 -5.83
CA ILE A 38 5.70 19.73 -5.81
C ILE A 38 6.68 20.67 -6.52
N LEU A 39 7.98 20.59 -6.18
CA LEU A 39 9.01 21.40 -6.83
C LEU A 39 9.07 21.13 -8.34
N PHE A 40 8.92 19.87 -8.75
CA PHE A 40 8.84 19.50 -10.16
C PHE A 40 7.63 20.15 -10.85
N PHE A 41 6.44 20.10 -10.26
CA PHE A 41 5.26 20.76 -10.83
C PHE A 41 5.39 22.29 -10.87
N ILE A 42 6.01 22.90 -9.86
CA ILE A 42 6.31 24.34 -9.86
C ILE A 42 7.26 24.67 -11.01
N ALA A 43 8.34 23.89 -11.18
CA ALA A 43 9.26 24.08 -12.29
C ALA A 43 8.55 23.89 -13.64
N ALA A 44 7.72 22.86 -13.79
CA ALA A 44 6.94 22.64 -14.99
C ALA A 44 6.00 23.81 -15.30
N ALA A 45 5.36 24.41 -14.28
CA ALA A 45 4.51 25.57 -14.45
C ALA A 45 5.30 26.83 -14.85
N VAL A 46 6.47 27.07 -14.25
CA VAL A 46 7.32 28.25 -14.51
C VAL A 46 7.96 28.18 -15.89
N PHE A 47 8.52 27.02 -16.25
CA PHE A 47 9.22 26.82 -17.52
C PHE A 47 8.33 26.27 -18.63
N GLN A 48 7.03 26.10 -18.36
CA GLN A 48 6.04 25.53 -19.28
C GLN A 48 6.47 24.16 -19.84
N PHE A 49 7.03 23.30 -18.99
CA PHE A 49 7.37 21.94 -19.39
C PHE A 49 6.11 21.15 -19.70
N ASP A 50 6.12 20.44 -20.82
CA ASP A 50 5.05 19.52 -21.16
C ASP A 50 5.13 18.28 -20.27
N VAL A 51 4.27 18.26 -19.25
CA VAL A 51 4.09 17.13 -18.32
C VAL A 51 2.82 16.35 -18.60
N SER A 52 2.12 16.64 -19.70
CA SER A 52 0.84 16.01 -20.06
C SER A 52 0.96 14.48 -20.10
N GLY A 53 1.99 13.95 -20.77
CA GLY A 53 2.20 12.50 -20.84
C GLY A 53 2.36 11.82 -19.47
N LEU A 54 3.01 12.49 -18.50
CA LEU A 54 3.13 11.97 -17.13
C LEU A 54 1.78 11.99 -16.41
N VAL A 55 1.09 13.14 -16.46
CA VAL A 55 -0.20 13.34 -15.78
C VAL A 55 -1.28 12.42 -16.35
N ASP A 56 -1.34 12.29 -17.68
CA ASP A 56 -2.30 11.45 -18.40
C ASP A 56 -2.07 9.97 -18.05
N THR A 57 -0.82 9.53 -17.96
CA THR A 57 -0.48 8.16 -17.53
C THR A 57 -0.93 7.89 -16.09
N ILE A 58 -0.69 8.83 -15.18
CA ILE A 58 -1.10 8.70 -13.77
C ILE A 58 -2.63 8.68 -13.66
N MET A 59 -3.33 9.58 -14.35
CA MET A 59 -4.80 9.60 -14.40
C MET A 59 -5.35 8.30 -14.97
N GLY A 60 -4.78 7.78 -16.05
CA GLY A 60 -5.17 6.50 -16.64
C GLY A 60 -5.04 5.34 -15.64
N LEU A 61 -3.93 5.28 -14.91
CA LEU A 61 -3.74 4.28 -13.84
C LEU A 61 -4.75 4.44 -12.70
N MET A 62 -5.04 5.67 -12.25
CA MET A 62 -6.04 5.92 -11.22
C MET A 62 -7.43 5.45 -11.65
N ILE A 63 -7.82 5.72 -12.89
CA ILE A 63 -9.09 5.26 -13.46
C ILE A 63 -9.13 3.73 -13.52
N LEU A 64 -8.05 3.08 -13.97
CA LEU A 64 -7.95 1.63 -14.01
C LEU A 64 -8.16 1.02 -12.61
N PHE A 65 -7.43 1.52 -11.60
CA PHE A 65 -7.58 1.04 -10.22
C PHE A 65 -8.98 1.28 -9.68
N PHE A 66 -9.59 2.42 -10.00
CA PHE A 66 -10.96 2.73 -9.61
C PHE A 66 -11.95 1.70 -10.18
N ILE A 67 -11.85 1.38 -11.48
CA ILE A 67 -12.71 0.38 -12.12
C ILE A 67 -12.52 -1.00 -11.47
N VAL A 68 -11.26 -1.41 -11.24
CA VAL A 68 -10.95 -2.68 -10.57
C VAL A 68 -11.55 -2.72 -9.17
N LEU A 69 -11.40 -1.65 -8.38
CA LEU A 69 -11.93 -1.54 -7.02
C LEU A 69 -13.46 -1.64 -7.01
N VAL A 70 -14.14 -0.92 -7.91
CA VAL A 70 -15.59 -1.00 -8.07
C VAL A 70 -16.02 -2.42 -8.45
N GLY A 71 -15.34 -3.04 -9.41
CA GLY A 71 -15.61 -4.43 -9.81
C GLY A 71 -15.45 -5.42 -8.65
N MET A 72 -14.37 -5.28 -7.86
CA MET A 72 -14.15 -6.06 -6.65
C MET A 72 -15.23 -5.83 -5.58
N LEU A 73 -15.73 -4.60 -5.43
CA LEU A 73 -16.79 -4.29 -4.48
C LEU A 73 -18.09 -5.03 -4.83
N PHE A 74 -18.48 -5.00 -6.11
CA PHE A 74 -19.64 -5.76 -6.59
C PHE A 74 -19.43 -7.27 -6.46
N TRP A 75 -18.23 -7.76 -6.76
CA TRP A 75 -17.86 -9.17 -6.56
C TRP A 75 -17.97 -9.59 -5.09
N ALA A 76 -17.51 -8.75 -4.17
CA ALA A 76 -17.57 -9.02 -2.74
C ALA A 76 -19.01 -9.00 -2.19
N LEU A 77 -19.88 -8.17 -2.77
CA LEU A 77 -21.28 -8.06 -2.38
C LEU A 77 -22.19 -9.14 -3.00
N ALA A 78 -21.67 -9.94 -3.94
CA ALA A 78 -22.42 -11.01 -4.57
C ALA A 78 -22.88 -12.06 -3.51
N PRO A 79 -24.17 -12.42 -3.49
CA PRO A 79 -24.70 -13.38 -2.53
C PRO A 79 -24.05 -14.75 -2.76
N ARG A 80 -23.37 -15.27 -1.73
CA ARG A 80 -22.81 -16.63 -1.75
C ARG A 80 -23.97 -17.64 -1.71
N ALA A 81 -24.29 -18.25 -2.84
CA ALA A 81 -25.44 -19.15 -3.05
C ALA A 81 -25.38 -20.50 -2.29
N ASN A 82 -24.73 -20.59 -1.11
CA ASN A 82 -24.53 -21.86 -0.39
C ASN A 82 -25.07 -21.88 1.05
N ARG A 83 -26.19 -21.20 1.32
CA ARG A 83 -26.91 -21.28 2.61
C ARG A 83 -28.38 -21.69 2.48
N ALA A 84 -28.71 -22.52 1.48
CA ALA A 84 -30.07 -23.04 1.28
C ALA A 84 -30.16 -24.56 1.44
N ASN A 85 -29.18 -25.20 2.09
CA ASN A 85 -29.25 -26.64 2.37
C ASN A 85 -28.66 -26.98 3.75
N LYS A 86 -29.41 -26.62 4.79
CA LYS A 86 -29.45 -27.39 6.03
C LYS A 86 -30.93 -27.55 6.37
N ALA A 87 -31.45 -28.71 5.95
CA ALA A 87 -32.65 -29.33 6.47
C ALA A 87 -32.52 -29.57 7.99
#